data_AF-A0A8B6FUD9-F1
#
_entry.id   AF-A0A8B6FUD9-F1
#
_cell.length_a   1.000
_cell.length_b   1.000
_cell.length_c   1.000
_cell.angle_alpha   90.00
_cell.angle_beta   90.00
_cell.angle_gamma   90.00
#
_symmetry.space_group_name_H-M   'P 1'
#
loop_
_entity.id
_entity.type
_entity.pdbx_description
1 polymer ?
#
loop_
_entity_poly.entity_id
_entity_poly.type
_entity_poly.pdbx_seq_one_letter_code
_entity_poly.pdbx_strand_id
1 'polypeptide(L)'
;MATVRINIDKHEEQSDKAWNDMTLMEKWRHRYNDKERSIQSANAAKQYARLTFAFQSTTQLYVFLCVIIPRLFDDFDEWTRYWLKVFTVFVCVEWFMNYFCTIFYSTNITKTRDNPTIETKERWNNPPEYFESFLANGARSNGHAPQITNCQRDDGGISWNYCQDCEIHIPPRAYHCNICRTCILKRDHHCYFVGTCIGFRNQRYFYVLSFYSIIIGAVAFYFTWIYLETFYWPVAYSWTNYLPPIAVYRWILGSEDLNFHIVLLIVHLYIEFICGLLGIVYCTAQTVLVFKGITMFEFAKQVKVKCNNSVNQNFQSVFGDFWALNFIFPMTILFKQRDDGYKWDGVKINHNSNYKKKVYNY
;
A
#
# COMPACT_ATOMS: atom_id res chain seq x y z
N MET A 1 -40.13 2.71 -18.35
CA MET A 1 -39.63 3.16 -17.03
C MET A 1 -40.21 2.25 -15.96
N ALA A 2 -39.41 1.38 -15.37
CA ALA A 2 -39.76 0.65 -14.16
C ALA A 2 -38.51 0.65 -13.26
N THR A 3 -38.45 1.57 -12.32
CA THR A 3 -37.40 1.67 -11.30
C THR A 3 -37.73 0.71 -10.17
N VAL A 4 -36.93 -0.34 -10.02
CA VAL A 4 -36.94 -1.18 -8.81
C VAL A 4 -36.37 -0.34 -7.67
N ARG A 5 -37.24 0.17 -6.78
CA ARG A 5 -36.81 0.73 -5.50
C ARG A 5 -36.48 -0.43 -4.57
N ILE A 6 -35.20 -0.72 -4.42
CA ILE A 6 -34.71 -1.58 -3.33
C ILE A 6 -34.93 -0.80 -2.03
N ASN A 7 -35.73 -1.37 -1.13
CA ASN A 7 -36.15 -0.75 0.12
C ASN A 7 -35.03 -0.91 1.16
N ILE A 8 -34.01 -0.06 1.10
CA ILE A 8 -32.82 -0.09 1.96
C ILE A 8 -33.17 0.45 3.37
N ASP A 9 -34.00 1.48 3.44
CA ASP A 9 -34.28 2.26 4.65
C ASP A 9 -34.90 1.45 5.80
N LYS A 10 -35.76 0.46 5.50
CA LYS A 10 -36.40 -0.37 6.54
C LYS A 10 -35.45 -1.36 7.19
N HIS A 11 -34.41 -1.80 6.49
CA HIS A 11 -33.46 -2.80 6.98
C HIS A 11 -32.39 -2.16 7.89
N GLU A 12 -32.03 -0.90 7.63
CA GLU A 12 -31.15 -0.09 8.49
C GLU A 12 -31.83 0.28 9.82
N GLU A 13 -33.08 0.77 9.78
CA GLU A 13 -33.86 1.13 10.99
C GLU A 13 -34.06 -0.05 11.96
N GLN A 14 -34.31 -1.25 11.42
CA GLN A 14 -34.47 -2.47 12.22
C GLN A 14 -33.14 -2.95 12.81
N SER A 15 -32.03 -2.72 12.12
CA SER A 15 -30.68 -3.05 12.61
C SER A 15 -30.23 -2.12 13.73
N ASP A 16 -30.55 -0.83 13.65
CA ASP A 16 -30.17 0.18 14.64
C ASP A 16 -30.97 0.04 15.94
N LYS A 17 -32.25 -0.33 15.84
CA LYS A 17 -33.07 -0.62 17.02
C LYS A 17 -32.56 -1.84 17.76
N ALA A 18 -32.25 -2.91 17.04
CA ALA A 18 -31.64 -4.12 17.59
C ALA A 18 -30.26 -3.84 18.22
N TRP A 19 -29.44 -2.97 17.61
CA TRP A 19 -28.15 -2.57 18.17
C TRP A 19 -28.31 -1.81 19.49
N ASN A 20 -29.25 -0.86 19.57
CA ASN A 20 -29.42 -0.04 20.76
C ASN A 20 -29.91 -0.86 21.97
N ASP A 21 -30.73 -1.88 21.75
CA ASP A 21 -31.27 -2.78 22.78
C ASP A 21 -30.24 -3.79 23.32
N MET A 22 -29.09 -3.97 22.66
CA MET A 22 -28.03 -4.89 23.11
C MET A 22 -27.32 -4.38 24.38
N THR A 23 -26.99 -5.31 25.27
CA THR A 23 -26.11 -5.07 26.42
C THR A 23 -24.72 -4.65 25.97
N LEU A 24 -23.96 -4.00 26.86
CA LEU A 24 -22.57 -3.61 26.57
C LEU A 24 -21.68 -4.81 26.16
N MET A 25 -21.90 -5.98 26.76
CA MET A 25 -21.14 -7.20 26.42
C MET A 25 -21.52 -7.77 25.06
N GLU A 26 -22.79 -7.71 24.68
CA GLU A 26 -23.23 -8.12 23.35
C GLU A 26 -22.71 -7.16 22.28
N LYS A 27 -22.75 -5.85 22.52
CA LYS A 27 -22.14 -4.83 21.63
C LYS A 27 -20.63 -5.07 21.49
N TRP A 28 -19.95 -5.39 22.58
CA TRP A 28 -18.53 -5.73 22.56
C TRP A 28 -18.27 -7.00 21.75
N ARG A 29 -19.03 -8.09 21.98
CA ARG A 29 -18.89 -9.37 21.25
C ARG A 29 -19.19 -9.20 19.77
N HIS A 30 -20.20 -8.40 19.41
CA HIS A 30 -20.51 -8.10 18.02
C HIS A 30 -19.37 -7.33 17.35
N ARG A 31 -18.83 -6.28 17.99
CA ARG A 31 -17.64 -5.57 17.48
C ARG A 31 -16.44 -6.48 17.34
N TYR A 32 -16.23 -7.40 18.28
CA TYR A 32 -15.15 -8.38 18.24
C TYR A 32 -15.30 -9.32 17.04
N ASN A 33 -16.46 -9.94 16.88
CA ASN A 33 -16.76 -10.87 15.78
C ASN A 33 -16.73 -10.20 14.41
N ASP A 34 -17.25 -8.97 14.30
CA ASP A 34 -17.19 -8.20 13.05
C ASP A 34 -15.76 -7.83 12.67
N LYS A 35 -14.96 -7.42 13.66
CA LYS A 35 -13.53 -7.18 13.49
C LYS A 35 -12.82 -8.44 13.01
N GLU A 36 -13.08 -9.59 13.64
CA GLU A 36 -12.48 -10.87 13.26
C GLU A 36 -12.85 -11.29 11.83
N ARG A 37 -14.14 -11.25 11.46
CA ARG A 37 -14.60 -11.54 10.09
C ARG A 37 -13.97 -10.61 9.06
N SER A 38 -13.89 -9.31 9.36
CA SER A 38 -13.27 -8.34 8.47
C SER A 38 -11.76 -8.56 8.30
N ILE A 39 -11.07 -9.04 9.34
CA ILE A 39 -9.66 -9.41 9.26
C ILE A 39 -9.48 -10.65 8.38
N GLN A 40 -10.35 -11.65 8.53
CA GLN A 40 -10.33 -12.86 7.70
C GLN A 40 -10.54 -12.56 6.22
N SER A 41 -11.56 -11.75 5.88
CA SER A 41 -11.83 -11.36 4.48
C SER A 41 -10.70 -10.52 3.88
N ALA A 42 -10.15 -9.57 4.65
CA ALA A 42 -8.99 -8.80 4.23
C ALA A 42 -7.76 -9.68 4.00
N ASN A 43 -7.53 -10.70 4.83
CA ASN A 43 -6.41 -11.63 4.66
C ASN A 43 -6.59 -12.52 3.42
N ALA A 44 -7.81 -13.00 3.15
CA ALA A 44 -8.11 -13.73 1.94
C ALA A 44 -7.84 -12.88 0.68
N ALA A 45 -8.35 -11.64 0.64
CA ALA A 45 -8.11 -10.74 -0.49
C ALA A 45 -6.61 -10.45 -0.70
N LYS A 46 -5.84 -10.24 0.38
CA LYS A 46 -4.39 -10.08 0.31
C LYS A 46 -3.71 -11.33 -0.25
N GLN A 47 -4.14 -12.52 0.16
CA GLN A 47 -3.58 -13.77 -0.31
C GLN A 47 -3.84 -13.96 -1.81
N TYR A 48 -5.05 -13.71 -2.29
CA TYR A 48 -5.36 -13.74 -3.72
C TYR A 48 -4.50 -12.76 -4.53
N ALA A 49 -4.39 -11.51 -4.08
CA ALA A 49 -3.55 -10.52 -4.76
C ALA A 49 -2.08 -10.99 -4.85
N ARG A 50 -1.52 -11.50 -3.74
CA ARG A 50 -0.15 -12.02 -3.70
C ARG A 50 0.06 -13.23 -4.60
N LEU A 51 -0.91 -14.16 -4.64
CA LEU A 51 -0.85 -15.34 -5.51
C LEU A 51 -0.86 -14.94 -6.98
N THR A 52 -1.74 -14.01 -7.38
CA THR A 52 -1.79 -13.49 -8.75
C THR A 52 -0.48 -12.80 -9.13
N PHE A 53 0.09 -11.98 -8.23
CA PHE A 53 1.39 -11.34 -8.46
C PHE A 53 2.53 -12.35 -8.58
N ALA A 54 2.57 -13.36 -7.71
CA ALA A 54 3.59 -14.40 -7.72
C ALA A 54 3.52 -15.22 -9.01
N PHE A 55 2.30 -15.57 -9.45
CA PHE A 55 2.09 -16.22 -10.74
C PHE A 55 2.60 -15.34 -11.88
N GLN A 56 2.10 -14.11 -12.01
CA GLN A 56 2.45 -13.18 -13.08
C GLN A 56 3.97 -12.94 -13.18
N SER A 57 4.64 -12.68 -12.06
CA SER A 57 6.08 -12.41 -12.06
C SER A 57 6.90 -13.64 -12.46
N THR A 58 6.51 -14.83 -11.99
CA THR A 58 7.22 -16.08 -12.31
C THR A 58 7.01 -16.49 -13.75
N THR A 59 5.77 -16.40 -14.26
CA THR A 59 5.47 -16.73 -15.66
C THR A 59 6.12 -15.75 -16.60
N GLN A 60 6.18 -14.46 -16.28
CA GLN A 60 6.86 -13.47 -17.11
C GLN A 60 8.37 -13.71 -17.17
N LEU A 61 8.99 -14.03 -16.03
CA LEU A 61 10.42 -14.37 -15.98
C LEU A 61 10.72 -15.62 -16.82
N TYR A 62 9.90 -16.65 -16.70
CA TYR A 62 10.03 -17.87 -17.49
C TYR A 62 9.92 -17.58 -19.00
N VAL A 63 8.89 -16.85 -19.41
CA VAL A 63 8.68 -16.47 -20.81
C VAL A 63 9.86 -15.65 -21.33
N PHE A 64 10.37 -14.69 -20.56
CA PHE A 64 11.50 -13.89 -21.00
C PHE A 64 12.78 -14.73 -21.18
N LEU A 65 13.14 -15.55 -20.19
CA LEU A 65 14.39 -16.32 -20.19
C LEU A 65 14.37 -17.53 -21.14
N CYS A 66 13.23 -18.20 -21.26
CA CYS A 66 13.11 -19.47 -21.96
C CYS A 66 12.43 -19.36 -23.34
N VAL A 67 11.74 -18.24 -23.63
CA VAL A 67 11.03 -18.05 -24.89
C VAL A 67 11.56 -16.84 -25.66
N ILE A 68 11.59 -15.66 -25.05
CA ILE A 68 11.97 -14.42 -25.75
C ILE A 68 13.48 -14.38 -26.03
N ILE A 69 14.34 -14.48 -25.01
CA ILE A 69 15.80 -14.40 -25.20
C ILE A 69 16.31 -15.45 -26.22
N PRO A 70 15.93 -16.74 -26.13
CA PRO A 70 16.46 -17.74 -27.06
C PRO A 70 15.96 -17.58 -28.50
N ARG A 71 14.77 -17.00 -28.73
CA ARG A 71 14.19 -16.91 -30.08
C ARG A 71 14.39 -15.55 -30.74
N LEU A 72 14.15 -14.47 -29.99
CA LEU A 72 14.21 -13.12 -30.55
C LEU A 72 15.65 -12.60 -30.68
N PHE A 73 16.60 -13.19 -29.93
CA PHE A 73 18.02 -12.84 -29.97
C PHE A 73 18.88 -14.01 -30.46
N ASP A 74 18.33 -14.87 -31.31
CA ASP A 74 19.07 -16.03 -31.85
C ASP A 74 20.24 -15.59 -32.74
N ASP A 75 20.10 -14.46 -33.44
CA ASP A 75 21.15 -13.87 -34.27
C ASP A 75 22.33 -13.28 -33.47
N PHE A 76 22.15 -13.07 -32.17
CA PHE A 76 23.22 -12.57 -31.30
C PHE A 76 24.18 -13.71 -30.93
N ASP A 77 25.41 -13.37 -30.59
CA ASP A 77 26.35 -14.38 -30.11
C ASP A 77 25.94 -14.93 -28.72
N GLU A 78 26.46 -16.11 -28.39
CA GLU A 78 26.12 -16.81 -27.14
C GLU A 78 26.48 -15.97 -25.88
N TRP A 79 27.57 -15.21 -25.95
CA TRP A 79 28.02 -14.36 -24.85
C TRP A 79 27.04 -13.22 -24.58
N THR A 80 26.56 -12.56 -25.63
CA THR A 80 25.54 -11.51 -25.51
C THR A 80 24.24 -12.06 -24.90
N ARG A 81 23.75 -13.21 -25.38
CA ARG A 81 22.56 -13.84 -24.80
C ARG A 81 22.75 -14.23 -23.33
N TYR A 82 23.94 -14.70 -22.96
CA TYR A 82 24.26 -15.02 -21.57
C TYR A 82 24.13 -13.78 -20.68
N TRP A 83 24.74 -12.65 -21.07
CA TRP A 83 24.67 -11.43 -20.28
C TRP A 83 23.27 -10.80 -20.23
N LEU A 84 22.46 -10.95 -21.29
CA LEU A 84 21.05 -10.59 -21.25
C LEU A 84 20.30 -11.37 -20.16
N LYS A 85 20.51 -12.70 -20.07
CA LYS A 85 19.91 -13.53 -19.01
C LYS A 85 20.39 -13.10 -17.63
N VAL A 86 21.68 -12.85 -17.45
CA VAL A 86 22.26 -12.38 -16.18
C VAL A 86 21.64 -11.05 -15.76
N PHE A 87 21.53 -10.10 -16.69
CA PHE A 87 20.92 -8.80 -16.42
C PHE A 87 19.44 -8.93 -16.07
N THR A 88 18.67 -9.75 -16.80
CA THR A 88 17.26 -10.02 -16.47
C THR A 88 17.13 -10.59 -15.06
N VAL A 89 17.95 -11.58 -14.70
CA VAL A 89 17.92 -12.19 -13.36
C VAL A 89 18.28 -11.16 -12.28
N PHE A 90 19.31 -10.34 -12.50
CA PHE A 90 19.69 -9.27 -11.57
C PHE A 90 18.54 -8.30 -11.30
N VAL A 91 17.91 -7.79 -12.37
CA VAL A 91 16.78 -6.88 -12.27
C VAL A 91 15.59 -7.52 -11.55
N CYS A 92 15.33 -8.81 -11.78
CA CYS A 92 14.30 -9.55 -11.05
C CYS A 92 14.63 -9.70 -9.57
N VAL A 93 15.88 -9.97 -9.20
CA VAL A 93 16.32 -10.04 -7.80
C VAL A 93 16.06 -8.71 -7.10
N GLU A 94 16.48 -7.59 -7.69
CA GLU A 94 16.22 -6.25 -7.15
C GLU A 94 14.72 -5.99 -6.95
N TRP A 95 13.92 -6.36 -7.94
CA TRP A 95 12.47 -6.24 -7.87
C TRP A 95 11.89 -7.06 -6.70
N PHE A 96 12.27 -8.34 -6.58
CA PHE A 96 11.81 -9.22 -5.50
C PHE A 96 12.25 -8.73 -4.13
N MET A 97 13.50 -8.28 -3.98
CA MET A 97 13.99 -7.73 -2.71
C MET A 97 13.13 -6.54 -2.26
N ASN A 98 12.84 -5.60 -3.16
CA ASN A 98 11.99 -4.44 -2.82
C ASN A 98 10.53 -4.83 -2.56
N TYR A 99 9.99 -5.82 -3.27
CA TYR A 99 8.67 -6.38 -3.01
C TYR A 99 8.58 -6.97 -1.60
N PHE A 100 9.54 -7.84 -1.22
CA PHE A 100 9.59 -8.44 0.11
C PHE A 100 9.82 -7.41 1.19
N CYS A 101 10.74 -6.46 1.02
CA CYS A 101 10.94 -5.37 1.96
C CYS A 101 9.67 -4.54 2.14
N THR A 102 8.93 -4.27 1.06
CA THR A 102 7.64 -3.54 1.13
C THR A 102 6.63 -4.26 2.03
N ILE A 103 6.57 -5.59 1.95
CA ILE A 103 5.62 -6.42 2.70
C ILE A 103 6.06 -6.65 4.14
N PHE A 104 7.34 -6.94 4.36
CA PHE A 104 7.87 -7.34 5.67
C PHE A 104 8.22 -6.17 6.59
N TYR A 105 8.58 -5.00 6.05
CA TYR A 105 8.85 -3.81 6.87
C TYR A 105 7.53 -3.19 7.34
N SER A 106 6.99 -3.75 8.43
CA SER A 106 5.73 -3.29 9.02
C SER A 106 5.84 -1.85 9.51
N THR A 107 4.98 -1.00 8.95
CA THR A 107 4.77 0.39 9.37
C THR A 107 3.58 0.53 10.36
N ASN A 108 3.10 -0.60 10.89
CA ASN A 108 2.04 -0.62 11.89
C ASN A 108 2.57 -0.05 13.21
N ILE A 109 1.77 0.78 13.84
CA ILE A 109 1.98 1.20 15.23
C ILE A 109 1.49 0.04 16.10
N THR A 110 2.41 -0.58 16.83
CA THR A 110 2.09 -1.64 17.77
C THR A 110 1.25 -1.09 18.91
N LYS A 111 0.22 -1.85 19.32
CA LYS A 111 -0.58 -1.55 20.50
C LYS A 111 0.21 -1.86 21.78
N THR A 112 1.28 -1.13 22.03
CA THR A 112 1.59 -0.84 23.43
C THR A 112 0.63 0.29 23.79
N ARG A 113 -0.17 0.10 24.84
CA ARG A 113 -1.29 0.98 25.17
C ARG A 113 -0.87 2.45 25.33
N ASP A 114 0.43 2.73 25.41
CA ASP A 114 0.99 4.06 25.51
C ASP A 114 2.38 4.16 24.84
N ASN A 115 2.73 5.39 24.49
CA ASN A 115 3.94 5.91 23.84
C ASN A 115 5.12 4.91 23.65
N PRO A 116 5.54 4.61 22.40
CA PRO A 116 6.57 3.60 22.10
C PRO A 116 8.00 3.95 22.57
N THR A 117 8.24 5.12 23.17
CA THR A 117 9.58 5.54 23.61
C THR A 117 9.90 5.27 25.08
N ILE A 118 8.95 4.83 25.90
CA ILE A 118 9.17 4.64 27.35
C ILE A 118 9.13 3.15 27.67
N GLU A 119 10.24 2.61 28.20
CA GLU A 119 10.31 1.23 28.69
C GLU A 119 9.28 1.00 29.79
N THR A 120 8.56 -0.11 29.70
CA THR A 120 7.43 -0.50 30.55
C THR A 120 7.74 -0.50 32.06
N LYS A 121 9.01 -0.59 32.45
CA LYS A 121 9.46 -0.65 33.85
C LYS A 121 9.58 0.74 34.50
N GLU A 122 9.99 1.77 33.75
CA GLU A 122 10.08 3.15 34.27
C GLU A 122 8.69 3.77 34.48
N ARG A 123 7.71 3.37 33.67
CA ARG A 123 6.32 3.83 33.76
C ARG A 123 5.63 3.55 35.09
N TRP A 124 5.87 2.39 35.70
CA TRP A 124 5.23 2.03 36.97
C TRP A 124 5.79 2.84 38.15
N ASN A 125 7.04 3.27 38.01
CA ASN A 125 7.72 4.05 39.03
C ASN A 125 7.48 5.57 38.86
N ASN A 126 7.19 6.02 37.64
CA ASN A 126 6.87 7.42 37.30
C ASN A 126 5.63 7.49 36.38
N PRO A 127 4.41 7.40 36.92
CA PRO A 127 3.20 7.57 36.13
C PRO A 127 3.15 8.99 35.54
N PRO A 128 2.65 9.17 34.31
CA PRO A 128 2.44 10.51 33.76
C PRO A 128 1.51 11.35 34.65
N GLU A 129 1.73 12.66 34.76
CA GLU A 129 0.86 13.58 35.53
C GLU A 129 -0.63 13.47 35.14
N TYR A 130 -0.93 13.09 33.89
CA TYR A 130 -2.31 12.84 33.45
C TYR A 130 -2.95 11.60 34.13
N PHE A 131 -2.14 10.59 34.48
CA PHE A 131 -2.59 9.39 35.19
C PHE A 131 -2.88 9.70 36.67
N GLU A 132 -2.04 10.53 37.30
CA GLU A 132 -2.31 11.04 38.64
C GLU A 132 -3.57 11.92 38.67
N SER A 133 -3.77 12.79 37.68
CA SER A 133 -5.00 13.60 37.62
C SER A 133 -6.26 12.78 37.35
N PHE A 134 -6.18 11.63 36.67
CA PHE A 134 -7.30 10.68 36.53
C PHE A 134 -7.64 9.98 37.86
N LEU A 135 -6.63 9.63 38.65
CA LEU A 135 -6.81 9.02 39.97
C LEU A 135 -7.27 10.04 41.02
N ALA A 136 -6.74 11.27 40.97
CA ALA A 136 -7.10 12.35 41.89
C ALA A 136 -8.52 12.90 41.65
N ASN A 137 -8.99 12.91 40.40
CA ASN A 137 -10.34 13.38 40.04
C ASN A 137 -11.39 12.27 39.92
N GLY A 138 -11.01 11.01 40.15
CA GLY A 138 -11.84 9.82 39.99
C GLY A 138 -13.00 9.64 40.98
N ALA A 139 -13.34 10.65 41.80
CA ALA A 139 -14.41 10.52 42.79
C ALA A 139 -15.63 11.43 42.58
N ARG A 140 -15.60 12.44 41.71
CA ARG A 140 -16.77 13.33 41.53
C ARG A 140 -16.85 13.94 40.13
N SER A 141 -17.69 13.38 39.26
CA SER A 141 -18.67 14.13 38.44
C SER A 141 -19.34 13.24 37.38
N ASN A 142 -20.58 13.61 37.10
CA ASN A 142 -21.57 12.84 36.36
C ASN A 142 -21.21 12.63 34.88
N GLY A 143 -20.86 11.40 34.51
CA GLY A 143 -21.20 10.75 33.23
C GLY A 143 -20.68 11.36 31.92
N HIS A 144 -19.94 12.46 31.95
CA HIS A 144 -19.34 13.06 30.76
C HIS A 144 -17.82 12.91 30.85
N ALA A 145 -17.25 12.15 29.90
CA ALA A 145 -15.80 12.08 29.74
C ALA A 145 -15.25 13.51 29.55
N PRO A 146 -14.25 13.94 30.33
CA PRO A 146 -13.68 15.28 30.20
C PRO A 146 -13.10 15.43 28.79
N GLN A 147 -13.44 16.54 28.12
CA GLN A 147 -12.80 16.86 26.85
C GLN A 147 -11.32 17.12 27.10
N ILE A 148 -10.47 16.22 26.61
CA ILE A 148 -9.02 16.36 26.64
C ILE A 148 -8.65 17.49 25.66
N THR A 149 -8.62 18.72 26.13
CA THR A 149 -8.28 19.92 25.35
C THR A 149 -6.79 20.26 25.36
N ASN A 150 -5.95 19.48 26.04
CA ASN A 150 -4.51 19.73 26.08
C ASN A 150 -3.71 18.44 25.86
N CYS A 151 -3.68 17.94 24.61
CA CYS A 151 -2.53 17.16 24.17
C CYS A 151 -1.32 18.11 24.13
N GLN A 152 -0.24 17.70 24.78
CA GLN A 152 1.03 18.42 24.88
C GLN A 152 1.34 19.13 23.56
N ARG A 153 1.50 20.46 23.63
CA ARG A 153 2.08 21.24 22.55
C ARG A 153 3.58 21.05 22.68
N ASP A 154 4.10 20.03 22.03
CA ASP A 154 5.49 19.97 21.64
C ASP A 154 5.76 21.30 20.90
N ASP A 155 6.82 21.96 21.30
CA ASP A 155 7.47 23.21 20.89
C ASP A 155 7.63 23.44 19.35
N GLY A 156 7.08 22.56 18.51
CA GLY A 156 6.92 22.69 17.06
C GLY A 156 5.48 22.70 16.51
N GLY A 157 4.46 22.53 17.35
CA GLY A 157 3.05 22.73 16.99
C GLY A 157 2.36 21.58 16.24
N ILE A 158 2.76 20.33 16.42
CA ILE A 158 2.01 19.17 15.89
C ILE A 158 1.60 18.21 17.01
N SER A 159 0.31 18.21 17.36
CA SER A 159 -0.22 17.41 18.45
C SER A 159 -0.43 15.95 18.07
N TRP A 160 -0.14 15.03 19.00
CA TRP A 160 -0.58 13.65 18.93
C TRP A 160 -2.12 13.56 18.90
N ASN A 161 -2.64 12.67 18.07
CA ASN A 161 -4.09 12.44 17.95
C ASN A 161 -4.47 11.14 18.66
N TYR A 162 -5.73 10.99 19.08
CA TYR A 162 -6.22 9.73 19.65
C TYR A 162 -7.00 8.94 18.59
N CYS A 163 -6.60 7.68 18.36
CA CYS A 163 -7.35 6.77 17.48
C CYS A 163 -8.38 5.99 18.30
N GLN A 164 -9.67 6.20 18.01
CA GLN A 164 -10.76 5.49 18.69
C GLN A 164 -10.79 3.98 18.38
N ASP A 165 -10.47 3.57 17.16
CA ASP A 165 -10.51 2.16 16.74
C ASP A 165 -9.38 1.30 17.35
N CYS A 166 -8.24 1.94 17.64
CA CYS A 166 -7.07 1.28 18.21
C CYS A 166 -6.86 1.57 19.68
N GLU A 167 -7.57 2.57 20.23
CA GLU A 167 -7.47 3.02 21.62
C GLU A 167 -6.03 3.41 22.02
N ILE A 168 -5.34 4.12 21.14
CA ILE A 168 -3.96 4.58 21.34
C ILE A 168 -3.79 6.01 20.87
N HIS A 169 -2.86 6.72 21.49
CA HIS A 169 -2.33 7.97 20.94
C HIS A 169 -1.41 7.67 19.77
N ILE A 170 -1.67 8.35 18.65
CA ILE A 170 -0.93 8.23 17.41
C ILE A 170 -0.14 9.51 17.14
N PRO A 171 1.10 9.39 16.65
CA PRO A 171 1.93 10.53 16.35
C PRO A 171 1.41 11.32 15.14
N PRO A 172 1.94 12.53 14.91
CA PRO A 172 1.71 13.28 13.68
C PRO A 172 1.82 12.43 12.41
N ARG A 173 0.92 12.68 11.45
CA ARG A 173 0.86 11.99 10.13
C ARG A 173 0.56 10.49 10.19
N ALA A 174 0.36 9.91 11.37
CA ALA A 174 -0.16 8.56 11.49
C ALA A 174 -1.68 8.55 11.35
N TYR A 175 -2.24 7.50 10.74
CA TYR A 175 -3.68 7.38 10.52
C TYR A 175 -4.13 5.93 10.58
N HIS A 176 -5.36 5.70 11.07
CA HIS A 176 -5.97 4.37 11.09
C HIS A 176 -6.31 3.89 9.68
N CYS A 177 -5.96 2.64 9.36
CA CYS A 177 -6.40 1.98 8.14
C CYS A 177 -7.51 0.97 8.45
N ASN A 178 -8.72 1.22 7.93
CA ASN A 178 -9.88 0.34 8.13
C ASN A 178 -9.68 -1.07 7.53
N ILE A 179 -8.81 -1.22 6.53
CA ILE A 179 -8.51 -2.51 5.89
C ILE A 179 -7.50 -3.31 6.71
N CYS A 180 -6.43 -2.66 7.18
CA CYS A 180 -5.43 -3.30 8.04
C CYS A 180 -5.86 -3.39 9.52
N ARG A 181 -6.93 -2.68 9.91
CA ARG A 181 -7.45 -2.58 11.29
C ARG A 181 -6.39 -2.16 12.31
N THR A 182 -5.47 -1.28 11.88
CA THR A 182 -4.37 -0.77 12.70
C THR A 182 -3.95 0.63 12.24
N CYS A 183 -3.27 1.36 13.12
CA CYS A 183 -2.70 2.66 12.82
C CYS A 183 -1.36 2.50 12.09
N ILE A 184 -1.16 3.33 11.07
CA ILE A 184 0.01 3.28 10.19
C ILE A 184 0.81 4.56 10.38
N LEU A 185 2.11 4.42 10.67
CA LEU A 185 3.06 5.53 10.80
C LEU A 185 3.28 6.21 9.43
N LYS A 186 3.22 7.55 9.37
CA LYS A 186 3.25 8.35 8.12
C LYS A 186 2.40 7.70 7.01
N ARG A 187 1.12 7.43 7.29
CA ARG A 187 0.29 6.61 6.40
C ARG A 187 0.22 7.25 5.02
N ASP A 188 0.61 6.50 4.00
CA ASP A 188 0.47 6.92 2.63
C ASP A 188 -0.83 6.38 2.03
N HIS A 189 -0.96 5.06 1.91
CA HIS A 189 -2.19 4.42 1.44
C HIS A 189 -2.21 2.93 1.81
N HIS A 190 -3.33 2.27 1.55
CA HIS A 190 -3.37 0.80 1.52
C HIS A 190 -3.22 0.35 0.08
N CYS A 191 -2.15 -0.38 -0.23
CA CYS A 191 -1.93 -0.87 -1.57
C CYS A 191 -2.58 -2.24 -1.74
N TYR A 192 -3.61 -2.31 -2.57
CA TYR A 192 -4.30 -3.57 -2.87
C TYR A 192 -3.39 -4.55 -3.63
N PHE A 193 -2.46 -4.05 -4.44
CA PHE A 193 -1.56 -4.88 -5.24
C PHE A 193 -0.55 -5.66 -4.38
N VAL A 194 0.11 -5.01 -3.42
CA VAL A 194 1.03 -5.70 -2.49
C VAL A 194 0.33 -6.27 -1.25
N GLY A 195 -0.93 -5.90 -1.02
CA GLY A 195 -1.73 -6.36 0.11
C GLY A 195 -1.22 -5.88 1.47
N THR A 196 -0.65 -4.67 1.52
CA THR A 196 -0.17 -4.05 2.77
C THR A 196 -0.32 -2.53 2.73
N CYS A 197 -0.26 -1.89 3.90
CA CYS A 197 -0.21 -0.44 3.98
C CYS A 197 1.21 0.06 3.67
N ILE A 198 1.27 1.12 2.89
CA ILE A 198 2.49 1.88 2.65
C ILE A 198 2.51 3.05 3.63
N GLY A 199 3.64 3.23 4.28
CA GLY A 199 3.88 4.27 5.27
C GLY A 199 5.37 4.44 5.50
N PHE A 200 5.74 4.99 6.66
CA PHE A 200 7.10 5.47 6.93
C PHE A 200 8.21 4.46 6.58
N ARG A 201 8.10 3.25 7.14
CA ARG A 201 9.18 2.25 7.10
C ARG A 201 9.33 1.53 5.76
N ASN A 202 8.27 1.50 4.94
CA ASN A 202 8.25 0.76 3.69
C ASN A 202 8.02 1.61 2.43
N GLN A 203 7.77 2.92 2.56
CA GLN A 203 7.57 3.83 1.43
C GLN A 203 8.74 3.80 0.43
N ARG A 204 9.98 3.78 0.93
CA ARG A 204 11.18 3.75 0.07
C ARG A 204 11.23 2.52 -0.85
N TYR A 205 10.97 1.34 -0.29
CA TYR A 205 10.97 0.08 -1.03
C TYR A 205 9.85 0.04 -2.06
N PHE A 206 8.67 0.50 -1.66
CA PHE A 206 7.51 0.52 -2.52
C PHE A 206 7.67 1.48 -3.71
N TYR A 207 8.32 2.63 -3.50
CA TYR A 207 8.62 3.55 -4.58
C TYR A 207 9.63 2.94 -5.56
N VAL A 208 10.75 2.39 -5.08
CA VAL A 208 11.73 1.70 -5.94
C VAL A 208 11.07 0.54 -6.69
N LEU A 209 10.29 -0.29 -5.99
CA LEU A 209 9.49 -1.36 -6.59
C LEU A 209 8.61 -0.84 -7.73
N SER A 210 7.88 0.24 -7.50
CA SER A 210 6.98 0.83 -8.50
C SER A 210 7.75 1.32 -9.72
N PHE A 211 8.88 2.00 -9.52
CA PHE A 211 9.73 2.51 -10.59
C PHE A 211 10.30 1.38 -11.46
N TYR A 212 10.91 0.37 -10.83
CA TYR A 212 11.44 -0.79 -11.56
C TYR A 212 10.35 -1.63 -12.21
N SER A 213 9.17 -1.74 -11.60
CA SER A 213 8.02 -2.42 -12.21
C SER A 213 7.61 -1.79 -13.54
N ILE A 214 7.65 -0.46 -13.65
CA ILE A 214 7.32 0.25 -14.89
C ILE A 214 8.38 -0.02 -15.96
N ILE A 215 9.68 0.07 -15.61
CA ILE A 215 10.77 -0.17 -16.56
C ILE A 215 10.73 -1.60 -17.08
N ILE A 216 10.67 -2.58 -16.18
CA ILE A 216 10.62 -3.99 -16.54
C ILE A 216 9.34 -4.28 -17.33
N GLY A 217 8.19 -3.76 -16.88
CA GLY A 217 6.92 -3.93 -17.58
C GLY A 217 6.92 -3.34 -18.98
N ALA A 218 7.54 -2.16 -19.20
CA ALA A 218 7.65 -1.56 -20.52
C ALA A 218 8.58 -2.36 -21.45
N VAL A 219 9.72 -2.83 -20.93
CA VAL A 219 10.65 -3.69 -21.66
C VAL A 219 10.00 -5.03 -22.02
N ALA A 220 9.32 -5.64 -21.05
CA ALA A 220 8.59 -6.89 -21.21
C ALA A 220 7.46 -6.76 -22.24
N PHE A 221 6.67 -5.69 -22.17
CA PHE A 221 5.61 -5.38 -23.12
C PHE A 221 6.17 -5.23 -24.54
N TYR A 222 7.25 -4.45 -24.70
CA TYR A 222 7.90 -4.24 -25.98
C TYR A 222 8.38 -5.56 -26.60
N PHE A 223 9.15 -6.36 -25.87
CA PHE A 223 9.67 -7.61 -26.42
C PHE A 223 8.58 -8.69 -26.60
N THR A 224 7.56 -8.71 -25.75
CA THR A 224 6.38 -9.58 -25.93
C THR A 224 5.63 -9.21 -27.21
N TRP A 225 5.43 -7.91 -27.46
CA TRP A 225 4.84 -7.42 -28.70
C TRP A 225 5.66 -7.85 -29.92
N ILE A 226 6.98 -7.56 -29.93
CA ILE A 226 7.86 -7.91 -31.05
C ILE A 226 7.87 -9.43 -31.28
N TYR A 227 7.88 -10.23 -30.22
CA TYR A 227 7.79 -11.69 -30.34
C TYR A 227 6.49 -12.11 -31.02
N LEU A 228 5.35 -11.61 -30.55
CA LEU A 228 4.05 -11.98 -31.12
C LEU A 228 3.91 -11.49 -32.57
N GLU A 229 4.43 -10.31 -32.90
CA GLU A 229 4.49 -9.79 -34.27
C GLU A 229 5.37 -10.66 -35.18
N THR A 230 6.50 -11.14 -34.67
CA THR A 230 7.47 -11.90 -35.49
C THR A 230 7.03 -13.34 -35.70
N PHE A 231 6.53 -14.01 -34.64
CA PHE A 231 6.35 -15.45 -34.63
C PHE A 231 4.89 -15.91 -34.65
N TYR A 232 3.93 -15.06 -34.26
CA TYR A 232 2.52 -15.44 -34.21
C TYR A 232 1.68 -14.71 -35.26
N TRP A 233 1.95 -13.44 -35.56
CA TRP A 233 1.22 -12.68 -36.58
C TRP A 233 1.15 -13.38 -37.95
N PRO A 234 2.23 -14.00 -38.48
CA PRO A 234 2.18 -14.66 -39.79
C PRO A 234 1.19 -15.83 -39.88
N VAL A 235 0.86 -16.44 -38.73
CA VAL A 235 -0.11 -17.55 -38.64
C VAL A 235 -1.46 -17.08 -38.07
N ALA A 236 -1.52 -15.87 -37.50
CA ALA A 236 -2.74 -15.30 -36.97
C ALA A 236 -3.61 -14.73 -38.10
N TYR A 237 -4.76 -15.37 -38.34
CA TYR A 237 -5.70 -14.96 -39.39
C TYR A 237 -6.36 -13.58 -39.19
N SER A 238 -6.39 -13.06 -37.96
CA SER A 238 -7.07 -11.80 -37.61
C SER A 238 -6.53 -11.24 -36.29
N TRP A 239 -6.58 -9.90 -36.13
CA TRP A 239 -6.28 -9.22 -34.87
C TRP A 239 -7.14 -9.71 -33.69
N THR A 240 -8.34 -10.23 -33.96
CA THR A 240 -9.21 -10.83 -32.93
C THR A 240 -8.56 -12.00 -32.21
N ASN A 241 -7.59 -12.67 -32.84
CA ASN A 241 -6.85 -13.79 -32.25
C ASN A 241 -5.92 -13.36 -31.11
N TYR A 242 -5.71 -12.06 -30.92
CA TYR A 242 -4.97 -11.46 -29.82
C TYR A 242 -5.87 -11.09 -28.63
N LEU A 243 -7.20 -11.20 -28.75
CA LEU A 243 -8.08 -10.96 -27.61
C LEU A 243 -7.96 -12.13 -26.61
N PRO A 244 -7.62 -11.89 -25.33
CA PRO A 244 -7.36 -12.98 -24.39
C PRO A 244 -8.50 -14.01 -24.27
N PRO A 245 -9.80 -13.63 -24.22
CA PRO A 245 -10.88 -14.62 -24.18
C PRO A 245 -10.94 -15.51 -25.42
N ILE A 246 -10.66 -14.94 -26.60
CA ILE A 246 -10.67 -15.66 -27.88
C ILE A 246 -9.45 -16.60 -27.95
N ALA A 247 -8.26 -16.12 -27.56
CA ALA A 247 -7.06 -16.94 -27.51
C ALA A 247 -7.22 -18.14 -26.56
N VAL A 248 -7.73 -17.92 -25.35
CA VAL A 248 -8.00 -19.00 -24.38
C VAL A 248 -9.02 -20.00 -24.94
N TYR A 249 -10.13 -19.51 -25.51
CA TYR A 249 -11.16 -20.38 -26.11
C TYR A 249 -10.59 -21.24 -27.24
N ARG A 250 -9.84 -20.64 -28.18
CA ARG A 250 -9.23 -21.35 -29.31
C ARG A 250 -8.21 -22.40 -28.86
N TRP A 251 -7.42 -22.10 -27.83
CA TRP A 251 -6.47 -23.04 -27.25
C TRP A 251 -7.16 -24.24 -26.59
N ILE A 252 -8.23 -23.99 -25.82
CA ILE A 252 -9.04 -25.05 -25.19
C ILE A 252 -9.64 -26.00 -26.24
N LEU A 253 -10.06 -25.47 -27.40
CA LEU A 253 -10.58 -26.25 -28.51
C LEU A 253 -9.51 -26.94 -29.37
N GLY A 254 -8.22 -26.82 -29.01
CA GLY A 254 -7.13 -27.52 -29.68
C GLY A 254 -6.74 -26.93 -31.03
N SER A 255 -6.84 -25.61 -31.19
CA SER A 255 -6.36 -24.95 -32.42
C SER A 255 -4.85 -25.19 -32.62
N GLU A 256 -4.46 -25.71 -33.78
CA GLU A 256 -3.08 -26.12 -34.08
C GLU A 256 -2.08 -24.95 -34.13
N ASP A 257 -2.56 -23.74 -34.45
CA ASP A 257 -1.74 -22.52 -34.51
C ASP A 257 -1.43 -21.92 -33.13
N LEU A 258 -2.07 -22.42 -32.06
CA LEU A 258 -2.06 -21.75 -30.76
C LEU A 258 -1.49 -22.65 -29.64
N ASN A 259 -0.20 -22.49 -29.39
CA ASN A 259 0.47 -23.10 -28.25
C ASN A 259 0.17 -22.36 -26.94
N PHE A 260 0.21 -23.08 -25.80
CA PHE A 260 -0.02 -22.49 -24.47
C PHE A 260 0.87 -21.27 -24.17
N HIS A 261 2.13 -21.27 -24.60
CA HIS A 261 3.04 -20.14 -24.40
C HIS A 261 2.61 -18.87 -25.14
N ILE A 262 1.98 -19.00 -26.32
CA ILE A 262 1.41 -17.87 -27.06
C ILE A 262 0.21 -17.30 -26.32
N VAL A 263 -0.66 -18.16 -25.78
CA VAL A 263 -1.79 -17.73 -24.93
C VAL A 263 -1.29 -16.95 -23.72
N LEU A 264 -0.25 -17.44 -23.05
CA LEU A 264 0.38 -16.74 -21.92
C LEU A 264 0.92 -15.37 -22.33
N LEU A 265 1.67 -15.29 -23.43
CA LEU A 265 2.21 -14.04 -23.96
C LEU A 265 1.10 -13.02 -24.28
N ILE A 266 0.00 -13.48 -24.90
CA ILE A 266 -1.17 -12.63 -25.17
C ILE A 266 -1.77 -12.12 -23.86
N VAL A 267 -2.02 -12.98 -22.88
CA VAL A 267 -2.57 -12.57 -21.59
C VAL A 267 -1.65 -11.58 -20.88
N HIS A 268 -0.34 -11.85 -20.85
CA HIS A 268 0.63 -10.97 -20.23
C HIS A 268 0.69 -9.60 -20.91
N LEU A 269 0.65 -9.53 -22.25
CA LEU A 269 0.66 -8.26 -22.99
C LEU A 269 -0.43 -7.30 -22.49
N TYR A 270 -1.65 -7.79 -22.28
CA TYR A 270 -2.77 -6.98 -21.80
C TYR A 270 -2.63 -6.61 -20.32
N ILE A 271 -2.18 -7.55 -19.49
CA ILE A 271 -1.94 -7.30 -18.07
C ILE A 271 -0.84 -6.23 -17.92
N GLU A 272 0.26 -6.35 -18.65
CA GLU A 272 1.38 -5.40 -18.66
C GLU A 272 0.96 -4.03 -19.14
N PHE A 273 0.12 -3.95 -20.18
CA PHE A 273 -0.42 -2.68 -20.64
C PHE A 273 -1.25 -2.00 -19.55
N ILE A 274 -2.22 -2.70 -18.95
CA ILE A 274 -3.11 -2.14 -17.93
C ILE A 274 -2.32 -1.80 -16.65
N CYS A 275 -1.54 -2.75 -16.13
CA CYS A 275 -0.74 -2.55 -14.92
C CYS A 275 0.38 -1.53 -15.13
N GLY A 276 0.97 -1.46 -16.33
CA GLY A 276 1.97 -0.47 -16.71
C GLY A 276 1.42 0.94 -16.71
N LEU A 277 0.25 1.16 -17.32
CA LEU A 277 -0.43 2.47 -17.28
C LEU A 277 -0.78 2.89 -15.84
N LEU A 278 -1.37 1.99 -15.06
CA LEU A 278 -1.66 2.25 -13.66
C LEU A 278 -0.39 2.54 -12.85
N GLY A 279 0.68 1.78 -13.12
CA GLY A 279 2.00 1.98 -12.52
C GLY A 279 2.57 3.37 -12.81
N ILE A 280 2.53 3.82 -14.06
CA ILE A 280 3.00 5.16 -14.46
C ILE A 280 2.26 6.26 -13.71
N VAL A 281 0.92 6.20 -13.70
CA VAL A 281 0.08 7.17 -12.97
C VAL A 281 0.46 7.18 -11.49
N TYR A 282 0.60 5.99 -10.91
CA TYR A 282 0.89 5.81 -9.50
C TYR A 282 2.28 6.32 -9.11
N CYS A 283 3.31 5.96 -9.87
CA CYS A 283 4.69 6.39 -9.66
C CYS A 283 4.80 7.92 -9.83
N THR A 284 4.17 8.47 -10.86
CA THR A 284 4.14 9.94 -11.07
C THR A 284 3.48 10.64 -9.90
N ALA A 285 2.34 10.13 -9.43
CA ALA A 285 1.67 10.67 -8.25
C ALA A 285 2.60 10.62 -7.01
N GLN A 286 3.28 9.51 -6.76
CA GLN A 286 4.26 9.41 -5.67
C GLN A 286 5.40 10.42 -5.82
N THR A 287 5.96 10.59 -7.01
CA THR A 287 6.99 11.60 -7.27
C THR A 287 6.51 12.99 -6.91
N VAL A 288 5.31 13.38 -7.35
CA VAL A 288 4.73 14.70 -7.09
C VAL A 288 4.42 14.91 -5.60
N LEU A 289 3.91 13.88 -4.92
CA LEU A 289 3.58 13.97 -3.50
C LEU A 289 4.84 14.05 -2.62
N VAL A 290 5.86 13.24 -2.93
CA VAL A 290 7.17 13.33 -2.26
C VAL A 290 7.82 14.68 -2.55
N PHE A 291 7.77 15.20 -3.78
CA PHE A 291 8.27 16.54 -4.12
C PHE A 291 7.65 17.62 -3.21
N LYS A 292 6.34 17.51 -2.92
CA LYS A 292 5.60 18.42 -2.03
C LYS A 292 5.74 18.11 -0.53
N GLY A 293 6.36 16.99 -0.15
CA GLY A 293 6.49 16.54 1.24
C GLY A 293 5.18 16.05 1.87
N ILE A 294 4.16 15.71 1.08
CA ILE A 294 2.85 15.25 1.55
C ILE A 294 2.64 13.76 1.21
N THR A 295 1.80 13.09 1.98
CA THR A 295 1.38 11.70 1.69
C THR A 295 0.14 11.66 0.82
N MET A 296 -0.09 10.53 0.16
CA MET A 296 -1.31 10.27 -0.61
C MET A 296 -2.56 10.33 0.27
N PHE A 297 -2.49 9.88 1.53
CA PHE A 297 -3.59 9.99 2.48
C PHE A 297 -3.91 11.44 2.80
N GLU A 298 -2.91 12.25 3.12
CA GLU A 298 -3.08 13.68 3.42
C GLU A 298 -3.67 14.43 2.22
N PHE A 299 -3.22 14.12 1.01
CA PHE A 299 -3.79 14.64 -0.22
C PHE A 299 -5.27 14.23 -0.39
N ALA A 300 -5.56 12.92 -0.30
CA ALA A 300 -6.90 12.38 -0.52
C ALA A 300 -7.91 12.83 0.55
N LYS A 301 -7.46 13.07 1.79
CA LYS A 301 -8.28 13.59 2.88
C LYS A 301 -8.20 15.10 3.06
N GLN A 302 -7.50 15.79 2.16
CA GLN A 302 -7.33 17.26 2.18
C GLN A 302 -6.83 17.78 3.53
N VAL A 303 -5.92 17.03 4.16
CA VAL A 303 -5.29 17.45 5.42
C VAL A 303 -4.40 18.65 5.13
N LYS A 304 -4.58 19.74 5.88
CA LYS A 304 -3.77 20.95 5.73
C LYS A 304 -2.37 20.76 6.31
N VAL A 305 -1.49 20.17 5.51
CA VAL A 305 -0.06 20.01 5.81
C VAL A 305 0.72 21.11 5.10
N LYS A 306 1.51 21.88 5.85
CA LYS A 306 2.46 22.86 5.33
C LYS A 306 3.87 22.31 5.51
N CYS A 307 4.51 21.94 4.41
CA CYS A 307 5.91 21.52 4.39
C CYS A 307 6.79 22.71 3.98
N ASN A 308 7.72 23.12 4.83
CA ASN A 308 8.70 24.18 4.53
C ASN A 308 10.06 23.60 4.08
N ASN A 309 10.18 22.28 3.98
CA ASN A 309 11.40 21.61 3.57
C ASN A 309 11.68 21.84 2.08
N SER A 310 12.97 21.87 1.73
CA SER A 310 13.40 21.84 0.34
C SER A 310 13.03 20.50 -0.33
N VAL A 311 12.99 20.48 -1.66
CA VAL A 311 12.75 19.25 -2.43
C VAL A 311 13.75 18.16 -2.04
N ASN A 312 15.04 18.52 -1.90
CA ASN A 312 16.08 17.58 -1.49
C ASN A 312 15.79 16.97 -0.11
N GLN A 313 15.40 17.79 0.86
CA GLN A 313 15.02 17.32 2.20
C GLN A 313 13.79 16.40 2.16
N ASN A 314 12.82 16.66 1.28
CA ASN A 314 11.66 15.79 1.13
C ASN A 314 12.06 14.40 0.61
N PHE A 315 12.96 14.31 -0.37
CA PHE A 315 13.48 13.01 -0.82
C PHE A 315 14.34 12.32 0.24
N GLN A 316 15.15 13.08 0.99
CA GLN A 316 15.92 12.56 2.12
C GLN A 316 15.02 11.98 3.23
N SER A 317 13.83 12.55 3.46
CA SER A 317 12.83 12.01 4.40
C SER A 317 12.32 10.62 4.02
N VAL A 318 12.44 10.23 2.75
CA VAL A 318 12.01 8.91 2.25
C VAL A 318 13.19 7.96 2.15
N PHE A 319 14.27 8.38 1.50
CA PHE A 319 15.38 7.51 1.10
C PHE A 319 16.66 7.68 1.93
N GLY A 320 16.72 8.63 2.86
CA GLY A 320 17.93 8.96 3.63
C GLY A 320 18.87 9.94 2.92
N ASP A 321 20.03 10.23 3.51
CA ASP A 321 20.90 11.33 3.07
C ASP A 321 21.40 11.17 1.62
N PHE A 322 21.74 9.94 1.21
CA PHE A 322 22.15 9.59 -0.16
C PHE A 322 20.96 9.15 -1.02
N TRP A 323 19.88 9.93 -1.01
CA TRP A 323 18.59 9.52 -1.56
C TRP A 323 18.66 9.07 -3.03
N ALA A 324 19.44 9.76 -3.87
CA ALA A 324 19.53 9.45 -5.30
C ALA A 324 20.20 8.09 -5.54
N LEU A 325 21.26 7.79 -4.79
CA LEU A 325 21.91 6.48 -4.82
C LEU A 325 20.96 5.41 -4.31
N ASN A 326 20.27 5.66 -3.19
CA ASN A 326 19.30 4.72 -2.60
C ASN A 326 18.06 4.48 -3.46
N PHE A 327 17.76 5.39 -4.39
CA PHE A 327 16.67 5.22 -5.35
C PHE A 327 17.05 4.28 -6.49
N ILE A 328 18.28 4.38 -7.00
CA ILE A 328 18.79 3.55 -8.11
C ILE A 328 19.33 2.21 -7.60
N PHE A 329 20.07 2.23 -6.50
CA PHE A 329 20.63 1.06 -5.85
C PHE A 329 20.10 1.05 -4.42
N PRO A 330 19.07 0.25 -4.12
CA PRO A 330 18.44 0.25 -2.80
C PRO A 330 19.33 -0.39 -1.73
N MET A 331 20.46 0.26 -1.44
CA MET A 331 21.46 0.02 -0.38
C MET A 331 20.90 0.39 1.01
N THR A 332 19.62 0.14 1.19
CA THR A 332 18.77 0.51 2.31
C THR A 332 19.14 -0.18 3.63
N ILE A 333 19.93 -1.26 3.55
CA ILE A 333 20.58 -1.90 4.71
C ILE A 333 21.74 -1.03 5.22
N LEU A 334 22.46 -0.36 4.31
CA LEU A 334 23.61 0.47 4.63
C LEU A 334 23.18 1.88 5.07
N PHE A 335 22.11 2.41 4.50
CA PHE A 335 21.65 3.78 4.77
C PHE A 335 20.28 3.79 5.47
N LYS A 336 20.29 4.16 6.75
CA LYS A 336 19.08 4.33 7.56
C LYS A 336 18.32 5.59 7.17
N GLN A 337 16.99 5.58 7.36
CA GLN A 337 16.18 6.79 7.25
C GLN A 337 16.57 7.78 8.33
N ARG A 338 16.52 9.07 8.00
CA ARG A 338 16.90 10.16 8.90
C ARG A 338 15.84 10.42 9.98
N ASP A 339 14.57 10.40 9.58
CA ASP A 339 13.46 10.65 10.49
C ASP A 339 13.20 9.42 11.38
N ASP A 340 12.60 9.63 12.55
CA ASP A 340 12.12 8.54 13.42
C ASP A 340 10.67 8.11 13.10
N GLY A 341 9.98 8.91 12.27
CA GLY A 341 8.59 8.76 11.88
C GLY A 341 7.59 9.35 12.88
N TYR A 342 8.05 9.85 14.03
CA TYR A 342 7.26 10.47 15.10
C TYR A 342 7.36 12.00 15.05
N LYS A 343 8.58 12.51 14.83
CA LYS A 343 8.89 13.94 14.69
C LYS A 343 9.17 14.27 13.22
N TRP A 344 8.72 15.44 12.78
CA TRP A 344 8.81 15.87 11.38
C TRP A 344 9.31 17.31 11.30
N ASP A 345 10.62 17.47 11.17
CA ASP A 345 11.25 18.79 11.06
C ASP A 345 10.76 19.54 9.82
N GLY A 346 10.43 20.82 10.01
CA GLY A 346 9.96 21.71 8.94
C GLY A 346 8.56 21.39 8.38
N VAL A 347 7.83 20.43 8.98
CA VAL A 347 6.44 20.12 8.64
C VAL A 347 5.52 20.70 9.72
N LYS A 348 4.42 21.35 9.33
CA LYS A 348 3.36 21.82 10.23
C LYS A 348 2.01 21.27 9.78
N ILE A 349 1.24 20.71 10.71
CA ILE A 349 -0.11 20.19 10.43
C ILE A 349 -1.13 21.07 11.14
N ASN A 350 -1.97 21.76 10.37
CA ASN A 350 -3.05 22.54 10.94
C ASN A 350 -4.26 21.62 11.19
N HIS A 351 -4.39 21.14 12.42
CA HIS A 351 -5.59 20.41 12.88
C HIS A 351 -6.84 21.32 12.98
N ASN A 352 -6.66 22.65 12.89
CA ASN A 352 -7.71 23.64 13.12
C ASN A 352 -8.61 23.94 11.90
N SER A 353 -8.69 23.03 10.92
CA SER A 353 -9.66 23.15 9.84
C SER A 353 -10.49 21.88 9.68
N ASN A 354 -11.67 21.91 10.27
CA ASN A 354 -12.82 21.08 9.90
C ASN A 354 -12.69 19.56 10.11
N TYR A 355 -12.16 19.10 11.25
CA TYR A 355 -12.68 17.86 11.83
C TYR A 355 -13.97 18.15 12.62
N LYS A 356 -14.95 18.81 11.98
CA LYS A 356 -16.32 18.70 12.44
C LYS A 356 -16.76 17.29 12.07
N LYS A 357 -16.98 16.46 13.10
CA LYS A 357 -17.80 15.24 13.08
C LYS A 357 -18.63 15.10 11.78
N LYS A 358 -18.14 14.31 10.84
CA LYS A 358 -18.97 13.58 9.86
C LYS A 358 -18.65 12.09 9.99
N VAL A 359 -18.90 11.61 11.19
CA VAL A 359 -19.08 10.21 11.59
C VAL A 359 -20.20 10.39 12.63
N TYR A 360 -21.47 10.35 12.28
CA TYR A 360 -22.28 9.26 11.73
C TYR A 360 -23.37 9.89 10.85
N ASN A 361 -23.63 9.31 9.68
CA ASN A 361 -24.84 9.41 8.86
C ASN A 361 -24.54 8.69 7.54
N TYR A 362 -24.38 7.39 7.64
CA TYR A 362 -24.69 6.41 6.61
C TYR A 362 -25.24 5.22 7.36
#